data_AF-A0A962EC72-F1
#
_entry.id   AF-A0A962EC72-F1
#
_cell.length_a   1.000
_cell.length_b   1.000
_cell.length_c   1.000
_cell.angle_alpha   90.00
_cell.angle_beta   90.00
_cell.angle_gamma   90.00
#
_symmetry.space_group_name_H-M   'P 1'
#
loop_
_entity.id
_entity.type
_entity.pdbx_description
1 polymer ?
#
loop_
_entity_poly.entity_id
_entity_poly.type
_entity_poly.pdbx_seq_one_letter_code
_entity_poly.pdbx_strand_id
1 'polypeptide(L)' 'VFKGKKMAGHMGHVNETTQNLRVVRVDVERNLLLVRGAIPGAPGGDVVVRPASKGR' A
#
# COMPACT_ATOMS: atom_id res chain seq x y z
N VAL A 1 -14.44 -26.09 -16.33
CA VAL A 1 -14.15 -24.74 -15.78
C VAL A 1 -12.71 -24.38 -16.10
N PHE A 2 -12.43 -23.20 -16.67
CA PHE A 2 -11.07 -22.80 -17.03
C PHE A 2 -10.26 -22.39 -15.78
N LYS A 3 -9.00 -22.83 -15.68
CA LYS A 3 -8.09 -22.40 -14.60
C LYS A 3 -7.96 -20.87 -14.63
N GLY A 4 -8.07 -20.23 -13.47
CA GLY A 4 -8.04 -18.76 -13.34
C GLY A 4 -9.39 -18.06 -13.55
N LYS A 5 -10.49 -18.80 -13.76
CA LYS A 5 -11.82 -18.18 -13.75
C LYS A 5 -12.10 -17.60 -12.35
N LYS A 6 -12.32 -16.28 -12.27
CA LYS A 6 -12.71 -15.59 -11.04
C LYS A 6 -14.05 -16.13 -10.54
N MET A 7 -14.06 -16.67 -9.31
CA MET A 7 -15.22 -17.23 -8.61
C MET A 7 -15.12 -16.86 -7.12
N ALA A 8 -16.13 -17.19 -6.32
CA ALA A 8 -16.12 -16.96 -4.88
C ALA A 8 -14.91 -17.66 -4.19
N GLY A 9 -14.38 -17.02 -3.16
CA GLY A 9 -13.23 -17.48 -2.38
C GLY A 9 -12.85 -16.46 -1.30
N HIS A 10 -11.83 -16.77 -0.52
CA HIS A 10 -11.29 -15.84 0.48
C HIS A 10 -10.69 -14.59 -0.20
N MET A 11 -11.07 -13.40 0.26
CA MET A 11 -10.61 -12.12 -0.27
C MET A 11 -9.88 -11.33 0.82
N GLY A 12 -8.78 -10.67 0.46
CA GLY A 12 -7.94 -9.94 1.41
C GLY A 12 -6.95 -10.85 2.14
N HIS A 13 -6.34 -10.33 3.21
CA HIS A 13 -5.18 -10.96 3.88
C HIS A 13 -4.06 -11.32 2.90
N VAL A 14 -3.79 -10.43 1.96
CA VAL A 14 -2.76 -10.57 0.94
C VAL A 14 -1.86 -9.33 0.97
N ASN A 15 -0.59 -9.51 0.62
CA ASN A 15 0.34 -8.40 0.51
C ASN A 15 0.06 -7.62 -0.77
N GLU A 16 -0.38 -6.37 -0.60
CA GLU A 16 -0.67 -5.45 -1.70
C GLU A 16 0.23 -4.21 -1.62
N THR A 17 0.48 -3.55 -2.75
CA THR A 17 1.31 -2.34 -2.81
C THR A 17 0.69 -1.30 -3.71
N THR A 18 0.30 -0.17 -3.13
CA THR A 18 -0.09 1.02 -3.89
C THR A 18 1.15 1.78 -4.34
N GLN A 19 1.30 1.97 -5.64
CA GLN A 19 2.48 2.60 -6.24
C GLN A 19 2.27 4.10 -6.44
N ASN A 20 3.39 4.85 -6.53
CA ASN A 20 3.43 6.27 -6.89
C ASN A 20 2.64 7.21 -5.95
N LEU A 21 2.57 6.86 -4.67
CA LEU A 21 2.04 7.75 -3.64
C LEU A 21 3.02 8.89 -3.35
N ARG A 22 2.48 10.11 -3.18
CA ARG A 22 3.30 11.29 -2.93
C ARG A 22 3.52 11.49 -1.43
N VAL A 23 4.78 11.57 -1.01
CA VAL A 23 5.13 12.06 0.33
C VAL A 23 4.90 13.57 0.36
N VAL A 24 4.03 14.03 1.26
CA VAL A 24 3.68 15.45 1.37
C VAL A 24 4.46 16.16 2.47
N ARG A 25 4.87 15.44 3.52
CA ARG A 25 5.67 15.98 4.61
C ARG A 25 6.41 14.85 5.33
N VAL A 26 7.61 15.17 5.80
CA VAL A 26 8.37 14.36 6.74
C VAL A 26 8.48 15.17 8.02
N ASP A 27 7.97 14.64 9.12
CA ASP A 27 8.09 15.24 10.45
C ASP A 27 9.09 14.40 11.25
N VAL A 28 10.31 14.92 11.35
CA VAL A 28 11.43 14.21 12.00
C VAL A 28 11.29 14.25 13.53
N GLU A 29 10.70 15.31 14.09
CA GLU A 29 10.51 15.44 15.54
C GLU A 29 9.56 14.37 16.08
N ARG A 30 8.50 14.07 15.32
CA ARG A 30 7.50 13.06 15.68
C ARG A 30 7.74 11.70 15.03
N ASN A 31 8.78 11.57 14.20
CA ASN A 31 9.05 10.40 13.37
C ASN A 31 7.84 9.99 12.50
N LEU A 32 7.16 10.96 11.89
CA LEU A 32 5.98 10.73 11.06
C LEU A 32 6.27 10.98 9.57
N LEU A 33 5.71 10.12 8.73
CA LEU A 33 5.70 10.27 7.28
C LEU A 33 4.26 10.52 6.80
N LEU A 34 3.99 11.71 6.27
CA LEU A 34 2.68 12.04 5.72
C LEU A 34 2.66 11.70 4.24
N VAL A 35 1.79 10.77 3.86
CA VAL A 35 1.62 10.28 2.49
C VAL A 35 0.24 10.67 2.00
N ARG A 36 0.16 11.23 0.78
CA ARG A 36 -1.11 11.54 0.13
C ARG A 36 -1.63 10.30 -0.58
N GLY A 37 -2.78 9.80 -0.14
CA GLY A 37 -3.50 8.68 -0.74
C GLY A 37 -3.86 7.62 0.29
N ALA A 38 -4.37 6.49 -0.19
CA ALA A 38 -4.69 5.34 0.66
C ALA A 38 -3.49 4.38 0.75
N ILE A 39 -3.18 3.95 1.97
CA ILE A 39 -2.21 2.90 2.26
C ILE A 39 -2.99 1.58 2.44
N PRO A 40 -2.57 0.46 1.81
CA PRO A 40 -3.24 -0.81 1.99
C PRO A 40 -3.05 -1.33 3.42
N GLY A 41 -4.11 -1.90 3.99
CA GLY A 41 -4.12 -2.43 5.36
C GLY A 41 -4.98 -1.61 6.31
N ALA A 42 -5.10 -2.10 7.54
CA ALA A 42 -5.84 -1.44 8.61
C ALA A 42 -4.92 -0.46 9.39
N PRO A 43 -5.48 0.56 10.06
CA PRO A 43 -4.71 1.43 10.96
C PRO A 43 -3.98 0.62 12.03
N GLY A 44 -2.72 0.97 12.30
CA GLY A 44 -1.86 0.29 13.28
C GLY A 44 -1.18 -0.98 12.76
N GLY A 45 -1.42 -1.38 11.51
CA GLY A 45 -0.65 -2.44 10.86
C GLY A 45 0.72 -1.97 10.36
N ASP A 46 1.64 -2.91 10.25
CA ASP A 46 2.97 -2.64 9.70
C ASP A 46 2.93 -2.46 8.18
N VAL A 47 3.72 -1.52 7.69
CA VAL A 47 3.86 -1.23 6.26
C VAL A 47 5.32 -1.02 5.88
N VAL A 48 5.67 -1.41 4.65
CA VAL A 48 7.02 -1.24 4.11
C VAL A 48 7.00 -0.19 3.01
N VAL A 49 7.68 0.93 3.26
CA VAL A 49 7.83 2.02 2.30
C VAL A 49 9.08 1.79 1.46
N ARG A 50 8.94 1.88 0.13
CA ARG A 50 10.02 1.69 -0.85
C ARG A 50 10.02 2.85 -1.87
N PRO A 51 11.19 3.22 -2.43
CA PRO A 51 11.25 4.14 -3.56
C PRO A 51 10.37 3.66 -4.71
N ALA A 52 9.70 4.59 -5.39
CA ALA A 52 8.84 4.27 -6.52
C ALA A 52 9.66 3.70 -7.68
N SER A 53 9.25 2.55 -8.21
CA SER A 53 9.95 1.89 -9.32
C SER A 53 9.51 2.35 -10.70
N LYS A 54 8.33 2.98 -10.79
CA LYS A 54 7.78 3.48 -12.06
C LYS A 54 7.84 4.99 -12.09
N GLY A 55 8.36 5.53 -13.19
CA GLY A 55 8.15 6.93 -13.54
C GLY A 55 6.66 7.22 -13.73
N ARG A 56 6.30 8.49 -13.61
CA ARG A 56 4.97 8.96 -14.02
C ARG A 56 4.95 9.25 -15.50
#